data_AF-A0A533YHM5-F1
#
_entry.id   AF-A0A533YHM5-F1
#
_cell.length_a   1.000
_cell.length_b   1.000
_cell.length_c   1.000
_cell.angle_alpha   90.00
_cell.angle_beta   90.00
_cell.angle_gamma   90.00
#
_symmetry.space_group_name_H-M   'P 1'
#
loop_
_entity.id
_entity.type
_entity.pdbx_description
1 polymer ?
#
loop_
_entity_poly.entity_id
_entity_poly.type
_entity_poly.pdbx_seq_one_letter_code
_entity_poly.pdbx_strand_id
1 'polypeptide(L)'
;MRRPSLFTPNNKRLSLAAASFVPLGLLALLVLRLGGCTENSSTGSGVDRNPSSQVQPAGEEFLISVLDEVDAISNIASPPAPTGGRENSDGEIELRTILPSADHKLQISASALDTTFIYGEITSDGYGAVVTERHQYPKGLLLITVRKTHGKSPGKVVSQTRKYVSFADFRTDRAQQSNVTEVYGLSRDTIVTHVLRNGILETYTFRLPVVTRIVNPSDGSVRVTSRFGSAGAVVSEVRDGAGLRVQLRRNTGLTDGSIVSYTQFADSSWRNVRTVGRADGSVFRDVTSGR
;
A
#
# COMPACT_ATOMS: atom_id res chain seq x y z
N MET A 1 62.98 -26.41 -6.18
CA MET A 1 62.99 -24.97 -5.82
C MET A 1 62.41 -24.79 -4.43
N ARG A 2 63.15 -24.08 -3.56
CA ARG A 2 62.81 -23.43 -2.26
C ARG A 2 61.90 -24.17 -1.23
N ARG A 3 62.53 -24.54 -0.10
CA ARG A 3 61.99 -24.63 1.30
C ARG A 3 61.48 -23.25 1.79
N PRO A 4 60.76 -23.05 2.93
CA PRO A 4 60.73 -23.83 4.21
C PRO A 4 59.31 -24.07 4.81
N SER A 5 59.05 -25.01 5.75
CA SER A 5 59.37 -25.05 7.21
C SER A 5 58.78 -23.86 7.98
N LEU A 6 58.17 -23.92 9.16
CA LEU A 6 58.00 -24.94 10.21
C LEU A 6 57.16 -24.26 11.35
N PHE A 7 56.67 -25.09 12.27
CA PHE A 7 56.38 -24.81 13.68
C PHE A 7 55.02 -24.21 14.15
N THR A 8 54.40 -25.06 14.95
CA THR A 8 53.20 -25.06 15.79
C THR A 8 53.43 -24.37 17.16
N PRO A 9 52.39 -24.28 18.03
CA PRO A 9 52.17 -23.18 18.96
C PRO A 9 52.77 -23.42 20.35
N ASN A 10 52.81 -22.38 21.20
CA ASN A 10 52.69 -22.62 22.64
C ASN A 10 52.22 -21.44 23.49
N ASN A 11 51.45 -21.82 24.50
CA ASN A 11 50.87 -21.05 25.59
C ASN A 11 51.91 -20.30 26.45
N LYS A 12 51.54 -19.13 27.00
CA LYS A 12 51.86 -18.75 28.39
C LYS A 12 50.78 -17.85 29.00
N ARG A 13 50.21 -18.31 30.12
CA ARG A 13 49.55 -17.52 31.18
C ARG A 13 50.62 -16.81 32.03
N LEU A 14 50.24 -15.71 32.70
CA LEU A 14 50.65 -15.23 34.05
C LEU A 14 49.95 -13.86 34.29
N SER A 15 49.06 -13.73 35.29
CA SER A 15 49.28 -13.26 36.69
C SER A 15 49.55 -11.74 36.77
N LEU A 16 48.67 -10.85 37.29
CA LEU A 16 47.98 -10.64 38.59
C LEU A 16 48.79 -9.79 39.58
N ALA A 17 48.33 -8.55 39.82
CA ALA A 17 48.41 -7.74 41.06
C ALA A 17 47.68 -6.39 40.79
N ALA A 18 46.54 -6.09 41.42
CA ALA A 18 46.32 -5.51 42.77
C ALA A 18 46.59 -3.99 42.82
N ALA A 19 45.94 -3.13 43.60
CA ALA A 19 44.67 -3.03 44.32
C ALA A 19 44.74 -1.67 45.05
N SER A 20 43.64 -0.92 45.13
CA SER A 20 43.42 0.15 46.14
C SER A 20 41.92 0.54 46.07
N PHE A 21 41.03 0.00 46.91
CA PHE A 21 40.56 0.51 48.22
C PHE A 21 40.15 2.00 48.17
N VAL A 22 38.86 2.41 48.11
CA VAL A 22 37.73 2.42 49.13
C VAL A 22 38.04 3.38 50.29
N PRO A 23 37.14 4.29 50.80
CA PRO A 23 35.68 4.14 51.08
C PRO A 23 34.77 5.33 50.64
N LEU A 24 33.44 5.22 50.43
CA LEU A 24 32.29 4.77 51.27
C LEU A 24 31.80 5.82 52.30
N GLY A 25 30.53 6.24 52.13
CA GLY A 25 29.70 7.01 53.09
C GLY A 25 29.40 8.43 52.59
N LEU A 26 28.21 9.02 52.65
CA LEU A 26 26.86 8.79 53.19
C LEU A 26 26.00 9.87 52.45
N LEU A 27 24.72 9.78 52.10
CA LEU A 27 23.50 9.77 52.92
C LEU A 27 22.39 10.20 51.92
N ALA A 28 21.48 9.33 51.47
CA ALA A 28 20.09 9.26 51.89
C ALA A 28 19.38 10.56 52.37
N LEU A 29 18.17 10.78 51.84
CA LEU A 29 17.03 11.64 52.25
C LEU A 29 17.08 13.13 51.90
N LEU A 30 16.27 13.64 50.95
CA LEU A 30 14.80 13.85 50.99
C LEU A 30 14.42 15.09 51.83
N VAL A 31 14.30 16.25 51.18
CA VAL A 31 13.49 17.39 51.66
C VAL A 31 12.92 18.15 50.46
N LEU A 32 11.58 18.07 50.34
CA LEU A 32 10.63 19.05 49.79
C LEU A 32 11.06 19.99 48.65
N ARG A 33 10.43 19.83 47.48
CA ARG A 33 9.92 20.98 46.72
C ARG A 33 8.45 20.79 46.35
N LEU A 34 7.61 21.23 47.29
CA LEU A 34 6.26 21.72 47.05
C LEU A 34 6.35 23.18 46.55
N GLY A 35 5.46 23.54 45.64
CA GLY A 35 5.23 24.91 45.14
C GLY A 35 5.66 25.05 43.68
N GLY A 36 4.80 25.39 42.73
CA GLY A 36 3.42 25.83 42.75
C GLY A 36 3.09 26.20 41.30
N CYS A 37 1.89 25.87 40.83
CA CYS A 37 1.38 26.42 39.57
C CYS A 37 1.20 27.94 39.76
N THR A 38 1.90 28.74 38.98
CA THR A 38 1.56 30.14 38.76
C THR A 38 1.54 30.39 37.27
N GLU A 39 0.33 30.59 36.73
CA GLU A 39 0.10 31.24 35.46
C GLU A 39 0.79 32.60 35.48
N ASN A 40 1.80 32.77 34.63
CA ASN A 40 2.21 34.09 34.18
C ASN A 40 1.90 34.17 32.69
N SER A 41 0.75 34.77 32.40
CA SER A 41 0.49 35.42 31.13
C SER A 41 1.56 36.47 30.89
N SER A 42 2.34 36.31 29.83
CA SER A 42 3.06 37.43 29.24
C SER A 42 2.80 37.44 27.75
N THR A 43 2.22 38.57 27.35
CA THR A 43 1.83 39.01 26.03
C THR A 43 3.07 39.10 25.14
N GLY A 44 3.25 38.08 24.30
CA GLY A 44 4.16 38.10 23.16
C GLY A 44 3.36 38.16 21.87
N SER A 45 3.31 39.34 21.26
CA SER A 45 2.82 39.58 19.90
C SER A 45 3.66 38.77 18.91
N GLY A 46 3.25 37.54 18.65
CA GLY A 46 3.66 36.74 17.51
C GLY A 46 2.42 36.45 16.68
N VAL A 47 2.36 37.02 15.48
CA VAL A 47 1.41 36.58 14.45
C VAL A 47 1.83 35.16 14.05
N ASP A 48 1.47 34.18 14.86
CA ASP A 48 1.45 32.79 14.46
C ASP A 48 0.27 32.65 13.50
N ARG A 49 0.58 32.91 12.22
CA ARG A 49 -0.15 32.30 11.12
C ARG A 49 -0.11 30.81 11.39
N ASN A 50 -1.18 30.30 12.01
CA ASN A 50 -1.50 28.89 12.10
C ASN A 50 -1.33 28.33 10.67
N PRO A 51 -0.22 27.63 10.32
CA PRO A 51 -0.24 26.87 9.10
C PRO A 51 -1.31 25.82 9.42
N SER A 52 -2.39 25.82 8.65
CA SER A 52 -3.38 24.75 8.68
C SER A 52 -2.64 23.45 9.01
N SER A 53 -2.97 22.84 10.14
CA SER A 53 -2.49 21.51 10.49
C SER A 53 -3.08 20.54 9.47
N GLN A 54 -2.56 20.59 8.25
CA GLN A 54 -2.59 19.48 7.33
C GLN A 54 -1.81 18.40 8.06
N VAL A 55 -2.56 17.60 8.81
CA VAL A 55 -2.10 16.31 9.32
C VAL A 55 -1.47 15.63 8.10
N GLN A 56 -0.14 15.59 8.07
CA GLN A 56 0.55 14.86 7.02
C GLN A 56 0.11 13.41 7.19
N PRO A 57 -0.45 12.80 6.14
CA PRO A 57 -0.90 11.42 6.22
C PRO A 57 0.29 10.55 6.62
N ALA A 58 0.10 9.66 7.59
CA ALA A 58 1.15 8.75 8.00
C ALA A 58 1.55 7.87 6.80
N GLY A 59 2.84 7.50 6.70
CA GLY A 59 3.33 6.61 5.63
C GLY A 59 2.51 5.31 5.50
N GLU A 60 1.91 4.86 6.61
CA GLU A 60 1.04 3.69 6.69
C GLU A 60 -0.22 3.82 5.84
N GLU A 61 -0.79 5.02 5.71
CA GLU A 61 -2.01 5.23 4.92
C GLU A 61 -1.78 4.93 3.43
N PHE A 62 -0.59 5.27 2.92
CA PHE A 62 -0.21 4.96 1.55
C PHE A 62 -0.01 3.46 1.34
N LEU A 63 0.66 2.80 2.28
CA LEU A 63 0.84 1.35 2.26
C LEU A 63 -0.52 0.64 2.24
N ILE A 64 -1.41 1.01 3.16
CA ILE A 64 -2.74 0.41 3.29
C ILE A 64 -3.56 0.69 2.03
N SER A 65 -3.57 1.92 1.53
CA SER A 65 -4.31 2.28 0.32
C SER A 65 -3.89 1.46 -0.91
N VAL A 66 -2.58 1.20 -1.09
CA VAL A 66 -2.10 0.37 -2.21
C VAL A 66 -2.54 -1.09 -2.05
N LEU A 67 -2.45 -1.63 -0.84
CA LEU A 67 -2.81 -3.02 -0.59
C LEU A 67 -4.32 -3.26 -0.70
N ASP A 68 -5.14 -2.33 -0.20
CA ASP A 68 -6.59 -2.38 -0.34
C ASP A 68 -7.01 -2.29 -1.81
N GLU A 69 -6.27 -1.53 -2.63
CA GLU A 69 -6.48 -1.47 -4.07
C GLU A 69 -6.10 -2.78 -4.78
N VAL A 70 -4.94 -3.36 -4.46
CA VAL A 70 -4.57 -4.69 -4.97
C VAL A 70 -5.61 -5.73 -4.61
N ASP A 71 -6.11 -5.68 -3.37
CA ASP A 71 -7.13 -6.57 -2.88
C ASP A 71 -8.45 -6.36 -3.64
N ALA A 72 -8.86 -5.12 -3.86
CA ALA A 72 -10.03 -4.81 -4.69
C ALA A 72 -9.85 -5.39 -6.10
N ILE A 73 -8.72 -5.12 -6.76
CA ILE A 73 -8.41 -5.59 -8.12
C ILE A 73 -8.44 -7.13 -8.20
N SER A 74 -7.87 -7.80 -7.20
CA SER A 74 -7.86 -9.26 -7.13
C SER A 74 -9.25 -9.86 -6.96
N ASN A 75 -10.21 -9.09 -6.43
CA ASN A 75 -11.56 -9.52 -6.09
C ASN A 75 -12.65 -8.99 -7.03
N ILE A 76 -12.34 -8.10 -7.99
CA ILE A 76 -13.29 -7.66 -9.02
C ILE A 76 -13.99 -8.89 -9.62
N ALA A 77 -15.32 -8.89 -9.61
CA ALA A 77 -16.09 -9.84 -10.40
C ALA A 77 -15.75 -9.56 -11.87
N SER A 78 -15.19 -10.55 -12.57
CA SER A 78 -14.82 -10.37 -13.97
C SER A 78 -16.04 -9.81 -14.71
N PRO A 79 -15.94 -8.67 -15.44
CA PRO A 79 -17.03 -8.27 -16.31
C PRO A 79 -17.30 -9.43 -17.28
N PRO A 80 -18.57 -9.75 -17.58
CA PRO A 80 -18.88 -10.84 -18.49
C PRO A 80 -18.13 -10.60 -19.80
N ALA A 81 -17.45 -11.64 -20.28
CA ALA A 81 -16.84 -11.63 -21.59
C ALA A 81 -17.91 -11.19 -22.62
N PRO A 82 -17.56 -10.39 -23.64
CA PRO A 82 -18.49 -10.10 -24.71
C PRO A 82 -18.80 -11.42 -25.43
N THR A 83 -19.94 -12.02 -25.10
CA THR A 83 -20.52 -13.12 -25.87
C THR A 83 -20.82 -12.57 -27.25
N GLY A 84 -20.03 -13.02 -28.23
CA GLY A 84 -20.32 -12.85 -29.65
C GLY A 84 -21.76 -13.25 -29.96
N GLY A 85 -22.42 -12.42 -30.77
CA GLY A 85 -23.87 -12.31 -30.79
C GLY A 85 -24.65 -13.48 -31.39
N ARG A 86 -25.97 -13.40 -31.20
CA ARG A 86 -26.96 -13.63 -32.27
C ARG A 86 -28.34 -13.07 -31.92
N GLU A 87 -28.80 -12.23 -32.85
CA GLU A 87 -30.15 -11.92 -33.35
C GLU A 87 -31.35 -11.65 -32.43
N ASN A 88 -32.01 -10.54 -32.79
CA ASN A 88 -33.21 -9.91 -32.25
C ASN A 88 -34.47 -10.79 -32.32
N SER A 89 -35.40 -10.53 -31.41
CA SER A 89 -36.72 -9.98 -31.76
C SER A 89 -37.45 -9.58 -30.48
N ASP A 90 -37.74 -8.28 -30.36
CA ASP A 90 -38.70 -7.64 -29.46
C ASP A 90 -38.42 -7.66 -27.95
N GLY A 91 -38.05 -6.50 -27.42
CA GLY A 91 -38.03 -6.24 -25.97
C GLY A 91 -36.85 -5.40 -25.52
N GLU A 92 -36.94 -4.10 -25.75
CA GLU A 92 -36.08 -3.01 -25.25
C GLU A 92 -35.40 -3.29 -23.90
N ILE A 93 -34.07 -3.47 -23.92
CA ILE A 93 -33.19 -3.17 -22.79
C ILE A 93 -32.03 -2.36 -23.35
N GLU A 94 -32.03 -1.05 -23.12
CA GLU A 94 -30.88 -0.16 -23.35
C GLU A 94 -29.73 -0.57 -22.41
N LEU A 95 -28.98 -1.60 -22.78
CA LEU A 95 -27.64 -1.82 -22.25
C LEU A 95 -26.67 -1.05 -23.15
N ARG A 96 -26.34 0.19 -22.77
CA ARG A 96 -25.27 0.98 -23.41
C ARG A 96 -23.91 0.32 -23.16
N THR A 97 -23.63 -0.75 -23.90
CA THR A 97 -22.28 -1.31 -24.04
C THR A 97 -21.50 -0.37 -24.96
N ILE A 98 -20.89 0.66 -24.38
CA ILE A 98 -19.92 1.49 -25.09
C ILE A 98 -18.65 0.63 -25.23
N LEU A 99 -18.51 -0.05 -26.37
CA LEU A 99 -17.27 -0.67 -26.80
C LEU A 99 -16.23 0.44 -27.06
N PRO A 100 -15.02 0.39 -26.47
CA PRO A 100 -13.96 1.33 -26.82
C PRO A 100 -13.23 0.85 -28.09
N SER A 101 -13.30 1.67 -29.14
CA SER A 101 -12.31 1.70 -30.22
C SER A 101 -10.98 2.22 -29.69
N ALA A 102 -9.88 1.68 -30.21
CA ALA A 102 -8.52 1.68 -29.65
C ALA A 102 -7.75 3.01 -29.68
N ASP A 103 -8.38 4.17 -29.57
CA ASP A 103 -7.66 5.44 -29.45
C ASP A 103 -8.25 6.30 -28.33
N HIS A 104 -7.45 6.46 -27.27
CA HIS A 104 -7.65 7.31 -26.09
C HIS A 104 -8.92 7.06 -25.27
N LYS A 105 -8.80 6.13 -24.32
CA LYS A 105 -9.81 5.80 -23.30
C LYS A 105 -9.97 6.94 -22.27
N LEU A 106 -10.72 7.96 -22.65
CA LEU A 106 -11.33 8.94 -21.75
C LEU A 106 -12.82 8.57 -21.65
N GLN A 107 -13.21 7.76 -20.65
CA GLN A 107 -14.62 7.41 -20.46
C GLN A 107 -15.35 8.56 -19.77
N ILE A 108 -15.75 9.55 -20.56
CA ILE A 108 -16.54 10.68 -20.09
C ILE A 108 -17.99 10.22 -19.91
N SER A 109 -18.37 9.84 -18.68
CA SER A 109 -19.78 9.83 -18.30
C SER A 109 -20.16 11.22 -17.80
N ALA A 110 -20.83 12.01 -18.64
CA ALA A 110 -21.53 13.22 -18.19
C ALA A 110 -22.84 12.86 -17.45
N SER A 111 -22.76 11.90 -16.53
CA SER A 111 -23.88 11.46 -15.69
C SER A 111 -23.83 12.22 -14.38
N ALA A 112 -24.98 12.62 -13.83
CA ALA A 112 -25.06 13.21 -12.48
C ALA A 112 -24.90 12.17 -11.35
N LEU A 113 -24.66 10.90 -11.70
CA LEU A 113 -24.47 9.80 -10.77
C LEU A 113 -22.99 9.43 -10.67
N ASP A 114 -22.60 8.94 -9.50
CA ASP A 114 -21.27 8.36 -9.29
C ASP A 114 -21.08 7.16 -10.25
N THR A 115 -20.00 7.18 -11.03
CA THR A 115 -19.63 6.08 -11.94
C THR A 115 -18.26 5.54 -11.59
N THR A 116 -18.05 4.25 -11.86
CA THR A 116 -16.73 3.61 -11.73
C THR A 116 -16.49 2.72 -12.94
N PHE A 117 -15.33 2.91 -13.56
CA PHE A 117 -14.87 2.17 -14.71
C PHE A 117 -13.57 1.47 -14.37
N ILE A 118 -13.41 0.25 -14.88
CA ILE A 118 -12.18 -0.52 -14.71
C ILE A 118 -11.73 -1.01 -16.08
N TYR A 119 -10.48 -0.72 -16.43
CA TYR A 119 -9.92 -1.07 -17.72
C TYR A 119 -8.41 -1.32 -17.67
N GLY A 120 -7.88 -1.93 -18.72
CA GLY A 120 -6.44 -2.05 -18.93
C GLY A 120 -5.86 -0.85 -19.68
N GLU A 121 -4.58 -0.56 -19.42
CA GLU A 121 -3.77 0.39 -20.19
C GLU A 121 -2.31 -0.09 -20.18
N ILE A 122 -1.50 0.36 -21.13
CA ILE A 122 -0.04 0.22 -21.06
C ILE A 122 0.57 1.53 -20.56
N THR A 123 1.36 1.48 -19.49
CA THR A 123 2.05 2.65 -18.96
C THR A 123 3.12 3.16 -19.95
N SER A 124 3.60 4.39 -19.74
CA SER A 124 4.72 4.94 -20.54
C SER A 124 5.97 4.07 -20.51
N ASP A 125 6.14 3.30 -19.43
CA ASP A 125 7.28 2.40 -19.22
C ASP A 125 7.04 1.00 -19.79
N GLY A 126 5.90 0.76 -20.45
CA GLY A 126 5.57 -0.51 -21.11
C GLY A 126 4.91 -1.57 -20.22
N TYR A 127 4.51 -1.23 -18.99
CA TYR A 127 3.85 -2.18 -18.08
C TYR A 127 2.33 -2.23 -18.31
N GLY A 128 1.74 -3.42 -18.27
CA GLY A 128 0.28 -3.57 -18.27
C GLY A 128 -0.34 -3.15 -16.94
N ALA A 129 -1.12 -2.07 -16.92
CA ALA A 129 -1.71 -1.49 -15.71
C ALA A 129 -3.23 -1.65 -15.68
N VAL A 130 -3.76 -1.99 -14.51
CA VAL A 130 -5.19 -1.92 -14.24
C VAL A 130 -5.52 -0.49 -13.82
N VAL A 131 -6.44 0.13 -14.55
CA VAL A 131 -6.91 1.48 -14.30
C VAL A 131 -8.31 1.43 -13.71
N THR A 132 -8.47 2.07 -12.55
CA THR A 132 -9.78 2.34 -11.95
C THR A 132 -10.05 3.83 -12.06
N GLU A 133 -11.08 4.19 -12.82
CA GLU A 133 -11.54 5.56 -13.02
C GLU A 133 -12.87 5.74 -12.33
N ARG A 134 -12.96 6.69 -11.40
CA ARG A 134 -14.16 6.97 -10.62
C ARG A 134 -14.58 8.41 -10.78
N HIS A 135 -15.79 8.65 -11.23
CA HIS A 135 -16.38 9.99 -11.28
C HIS A 135 -17.37 10.09 -10.12
N GLN A 136 -17.25 11.14 -9.33
CA GLN A 136 -18.10 11.36 -8.17
C GLN A 136 -18.57 12.80 -8.09
N TYR A 137 -19.70 13.02 -7.42
CA TYR A 137 -20.24 14.36 -7.17
C TYR A 137 -20.37 14.68 -5.66
N PRO A 138 -19.29 14.61 -4.86
CA PRO A 138 -19.35 14.99 -3.45
C PRO A 138 -19.84 16.42 -3.29
N LYS A 139 -20.96 16.59 -2.59
CA LYS A 139 -21.62 17.90 -2.39
C LYS A 139 -21.94 18.61 -3.72
N GLY A 140 -22.20 17.85 -4.80
CA GLY A 140 -22.53 18.38 -6.12
C GLY A 140 -21.33 18.85 -6.95
N LEU A 141 -20.10 18.73 -6.45
CA LEU A 141 -18.88 19.10 -7.18
C LEU A 141 -18.24 17.85 -7.80
N LEU A 142 -17.87 17.93 -9.08
CA LEU A 142 -17.22 16.84 -9.79
C LEU A 142 -15.83 16.55 -9.20
N LEU A 143 -15.58 15.27 -8.94
CA LEU A 143 -14.27 14.73 -8.62
C LEU A 143 -14.04 13.47 -9.46
N ILE A 144 -13.06 13.52 -10.36
CA ILE A 144 -12.60 12.38 -11.14
C ILE A 144 -11.32 11.87 -10.49
N THR A 145 -11.32 10.62 -10.05
CA THR A 145 -10.11 9.95 -9.53
C THR A 145 -9.73 8.82 -10.47
N VAL A 146 -8.51 8.88 -11.00
CA VAL A 146 -7.92 7.82 -11.81
C VAL A 146 -6.81 7.17 -11.00
N ARG A 147 -6.90 5.86 -10.80
CA ARG A 147 -5.86 5.05 -10.16
C ARG A 147 -5.32 4.06 -11.17
N LYS A 148 -4.01 4.05 -11.39
CA LYS A 148 -3.32 3.09 -12.26
C LYS A 148 -2.43 2.20 -11.41
N THR A 149 -2.69 0.91 -11.40
CA THR A 149 -1.99 -0.03 -10.55
C THR A 149 -1.36 -1.15 -11.38
N HIS A 150 -0.06 -1.36 -11.18
CA HIS A 150 0.73 -2.34 -11.92
C HIS A 150 1.87 -2.92 -11.07
N GLY A 151 2.35 -4.09 -11.49
CA GLY A 151 3.57 -4.70 -10.99
C GLY A 151 4.82 -4.10 -11.64
N LYS A 152 5.94 -4.09 -10.91
CA LYS A 152 7.26 -3.69 -11.40
C LYS A 152 8.33 -4.57 -10.76
N SER A 153 9.41 -4.84 -11.48
CA SER A 153 10.51 -5.65 -10.95
C SER A 153 11.38 -4.89 -9.94
N PRO A 154 11.93 -5.56 -8.90
CA PRO A 154 11.64 -6.91 -8.45
C PRO A 154 10.52 -6.92 -7.38
N GLY A 155 9.33 -7.42 -7.72
CA GLY A 155 8.24 -7.66 -6.76
C GLY A 155 7.39 -6.44 -6.36
N LYS A 156 7.72 -5.25 -6.88
CA LYS A 156 7.10 -3.98 -6.53
C LYS A 156 5.68 -3.86 -7.04
N VAL A 157 4.80 -3.31 -6.23
CA VAL A 157 3.48 -2.85 -6.65
C VAL A 157 3.51 -1.33 -6.71
N VAL A 158 3.09 -0.78 -7.84
CA VAL A 158 3.00 0.67 -8.06
C VAL A 158 1.53 1.04 -8.21
N SER A 159 1.08 2.03 -7.45
CA SER A 159 -0.22 2.69 -7.62
C SER A 159 0.01 4.17 -7.90
N GLN A 160 -0.48 4.64 -9.03
CA GLN A 160 -0.50 6.05 -9.39
C GLN A 160 -1.91 6.57 -9.26
N THR A 161 -2.12 7.56 -8.40
CA THR A 161 -3.41 8.22 -8.22
C THR A 161 -3.35 9.65 -8.75
N ARG A 162 -4.27 9.99 -9.64
CA ARG A 162 -4.50 11.35 -10.13
C ARG A 162 -5.93 11.79 -9.82
N LYS A 163 -6.08 13.04 -9.41
CA LYS A 163 -7.38 13.66 -9.13
C LYS A 163 -7.59 14.89 -9.99
N TYR A 164 -8.79 14.98 -10.55
CA TYR A 164 -9.24 16.09 -11.40
C TYR A 164 -10.58 16.59 -10.88
N VAL A 165 -10.81 17.91 -10.92
CA VAL A 165 -12.07 18.53 -10.44
C VAL A 165 -12.99 18.96 -11.58
N SER A 166 -12.55 18.78 -12.82
CA SER A 166 -13.33 19.10 -13.99
C SER A 166 -13.04 18.12 -15.12
N PHE A 167 -13.99 17.96 -16.05
CA PHE A 167 -13.75 17.21 -17.27
C PHE A 167 -12.68 17.85 -18.17
N ALA A 168 -12.52 19.18 -18.11
CA ALA A 168 -11.49 19.89 -18.86
C ALA A 168 -10.09 19.53 -18.35
N ASP A 169 -9.90 19.53 -17.03
CA ASP A 169 -8.65 19.10 -16.39
C ASP A 169 -8.35 17.64 -16.71
N PHE A 170 -9.37 16.78 -16.64
CA PHE A 170 -9.22 15.37 -16.97
C PHE A 170 -8.81 15.14 -18.43
N ARG A 171 -9.47 15.81 -19.38
CA ARG A 171 -9.15 15.70 -20.82
C ARG A 171 -7.76 16.23 -21.18
N THR A 172 -7.27 17.23 -20.46
CA THR A 172 -5.96 17.84 -20.70
C THR A 172 -4.86 17.26 -19.79
N ASP A 173 -5.18 16.22 -19.02
CA ASP A 173 -4.32 15.58 -18.02
C ASP A 173 -3.70 16.57 -16.99
N ARG A 174 -4.44 17.62 -16.65
CA ARG A 174 -4.05 18.62 -15.65
C ARG A 174 -4.56 18.24 -14.27
N ALA A 175 -3.95 17.21 -13.69
CA ALA A 175 -4.32 16.75 -12.35
C ALA A 175 -4.07 17.82 -11.28
N GLN A 176 -5.03 18.05 -10.39
CA GLN A 176 -4.82 18.90 -9.21
C GLN A 176 -3.87 18.25 -8.19
N GLN A 177 -3.92 16.91 -8.12
CA GLN A 177 -3.07 16.12 -7.25
C GLN A 177 -2.62 14.88 -8.01
N SER A 178 -1.32 14.59 -7.97
CA SER A 178 -0.74 13.36 -8.48
C SER A 178 0.18 12.75 -7.43
N ASN A 179 -0.12 11.50 -7.06
CA ASN A 179 0.70 10.69 -6.17
C ASN A 179 1.10 9.41 -6.89
N VAL A 180 2.37 9.01 -6.78
CA VAL A 180 2.83 7.68 -7.17
C VAL A 180 3.36 6.99 -5.93
N THR A 181 2.78 5.86 -5.58
CA THR A 181 3.19 5.04 -4.44
C THR A 181 3.74 3.73 -4.95
N GLU A 182 4.98 3.41 -4.61
CA GLU A 182 5.63 2.13 -4.89
C GLU A 182 5.85 1.39 -3.57
N VAL A 183 5.40 0.13 -3.50
CA VAL A 183 5.48 -0.70 -2.30
C VAL A 183 6.13 -2.04 -2.63
N TYR A 184 7.05 -2.49 -1.78
CA TYR A 184 7.64 -3.83 -1.86
C TYR A 184 8.18 -4.32 -0.52
N GLY A 185 8.31 -5.65 -0.38
CA GLY A 185 9.01 -6.25 0.74
C GLY A 185 10.52 -6.31 0.50
N LEU A 186 11.29 -5.56 1.29
CA LEU A 186 12.76 -5.55 1.20
C LEU A 186 13.39 -6.77 1.88
N SER A 187 12.92 -7.12 3.07
CA SER A 187 13.38 -8.27 3.86
C SER A 187 12.20 -8.92 4.60
N ARG A 188 12.42 -10.02 5.35
CA ARG A 188 11.37 -10.80 6.04
C ARG A 188 10.44 -9.99 6.95
N ASP A 189 10.85 -8.80 7.37
CA ASP A 189 10.06 -7.94 8.25
C ASP A 189 10.09 -6.48 7.82
N THR A 190 10.63 -6.17 6.64
CA THR A 190 10.78 -4.79 6.17
C THR A 190 9.96 -4.52 4.92
N ILE A 191 8.98 -3.63 5.04
CA ILE A 191 8.26 -3.04 3.90
C ILE A 191 8.87 -1.68 3.60
N VAL A 192 9.11 -1.41 2.32
CA VAL A 192 9.50 -0.08 1.85
C VAL A 192 8.38 0.48 1.01
N THR A 193 8.04 1.74 1.28
CA THR A 193 7.05 2.51 0.52
C THR A 193 7.71 3.80 0.05
N HIS A 194 7.82 3.96 -1.27
CA HIS A 194 8.22 5.23 -1.89
C HIS A 194 6.98 5.99 -2.31
N VAL A 195 6.87 7.26 -1.92
CA VAL A 195 5.75 8.14 -2.29
C VAL A 195 6.31 9.33 -3.02
N LEU A 196 6.00 9.46 -4.30
CA LEU A 196 6.24 10.67 -5.08
C LEU A 196 4.96 11.49 -5.11
N ARG A 197 4.89 12.56 -4.32
CA ARG A 197 3.74 13.46 -4.23
C ARG A 197 4.14 14.83 -4.76
N ASN A 198 3.49 15.28 -5.83
CA ASN A 198 3.72 16.61 -6.42
C ASN A 198 5.21 16.94 -6.65
N GLY A 199 6.01 15.93 -7.04
CA GLY A 199 7.44 16.08 -7.30
C GLY A 199 8.38 15.86 -6.10
N ILE A 200 7.84 15.68 -4.89
CA ILE A 200 8.62 15.38 -3.68
C ILE A 200 8.60 13.87 -3.43
N LEU A 201 9.78 13.25 -3.36
CA LEU A 201 9.94 11.83 -3.04
C LEU A 201 10.15 11.64 -1.54
N GLU A 202 9.23 10.94 -0.91
CA GLU A 202 9.28 10.50 0.48
C GLU A 202 9.47 8.99 0.53
N THR A 203 10.32 8.51 1.44
CA THR A 203 10.56 7.08 1.64
C THR A 203 10.23 6.69 3.05
N TYR A 204 9.30 5.76 3.19
CA TYR A 204 8.91 5.17 4.46
C TYR A 204 9.40 3.73 4.54
N THR A 205 9.94 3.35 5.70
CA THR A 205 10.41 1.99 5.96
C THR A 205 9.76 1.47 7.24
N PHE A 206 9.09 0.33 7.14
CA PHE A 206 8.39 -0.32 8.25
C PHE A 206 9.15 -1.60 8.61
N ARG A 207 9.85 -1.62 9.75
CA ARG A 207 10.74 -2.74 10.17
C ARG A 207 10.04 -3.83 11.01
N LEU A 208 8.77 -3.66 11.30
CA LEU A 208 7.93 -4.58 12.06
C LEU A 208 6.59 -4.66 11.34
N PRO A 209 5.77 -5.70 11.61
CA PRO A 209 4.50 -5.81 10.94
C PRO A 209 3.67 -4.53 11.17
N VAL A 210 3.16 -3.94 10.10
CA VAL A 210 2.17 -2.87 10.21
C VAL A 210 0.86 -3.53 10.60
N VAL A 211 0.42 -3.28 11.83
CA VAL A 211 -0.74 -3.95 12.42
C VAL A 211 -1.94 -3.03 12.41
N THR A 212 -3.02 -3.48 11.78
CA THR A 212 -4.33 -2.84 11.87
C THR A 212 -5.28 -3.76 12.62
N ARG A 213 -5.92 -3.24 13.68
CA ARG A 213 -6.92 -3.96 14.46
C ARG A 213 -8.30 -3.35 14.21
N ILE A 214 -9.23 -4.16 13.75
CA ILE A 214 -10.63 -3.76 13.51
C ILE A 214 -11.50 -4.53 14.50
N VAL A 215 -12.37 -3.81 15.21
CA VAL A 215 -13.44 -4.39 16.02
C VAL A 215 -14.74 -4.18 15.26
N ASN A 216 -15.42 -5.25 14.91
CA ASN A 216 -16.70 -5.16 14.25
C ASN A 216 -17.74 -4.64 15.26
N PRO A 217 -18.41 -3.50 14.99
CA PRO A 217 -19.36 -2.91 15.92
C PRO A 217 -20.62 -3.76 16.11
N SER A 218 -20.97 -4.65 15.16
CA SER A 218 -22.22 -5.43 15.22
C SER A 218 -22.14 -6.65 16.14
N ASP A 219 -20.98 -7.32 16.19
CA ASP A 219 -20.80 -8.59 16.90
C ASP A 219 -19.60 -8.58 17.87
N GLY A 220 -18.87 -7.47 17.96
CA GLY A 220 -17.68 -7.33 18.78
C GLY A 220 -16.48 -8.15 18.31
N SER A 221 -16.57 -8.82 17.16
CA SER A 221 -15.49 -9.64 16.64
C SER A 221 -14.25 -8.80 16.32
N VAL A 222 -13.09 -9.36 16.60
CA VAL A 222 -11.80 -8.69 16.41
C VAL A 222 -11.10 -9.32 15.22
N ARG A 223 -10.62 -8.49 14.30
CA ARG A 223 -9.71 -8.89 13.23
C ARG A 223 -8.42 -8.11 13.34
N VAL A 224 -7.30 -8.83 13.40
CA VAL A 224 -5.96 -8.27 13.41
C VAL A 224 -5.32 -8.59 12.07
N THR A 225 -4.94 -7.57 11.32
CA THR A 225 -4.19 -7.74 10.06
C THR A 225 -2.77 -7.24 10.26
N SER A 226 -1.81 -8.14 10.17
CA SER A 226 -0.38 -7.85 10.26
C SER A 226 0.25 -7.86 8.88
N ARG A 227 1.00 -6.82 8.52
CA ARG A 227 1.63 -6.69 7.19
C ARG A 227 3.13 -6.62 7.29
N PHE A 228 3.87 -7.51 6.61
CA PHE A 228 5.33 -7.56 6.63
C PHE A 228 5.92 -7.85 5.24
N GLY A 229 7.18 -7.52 5.04
CA GLY A 229 7.88 -7.80 3.78
C GLY A 229 8.32 -9.26 3.68
N SER A 230 8.41 -9.83 2.49
CA SER A 230 9.05 -11.14 2.31
C SER A 230 9.46 -11.35 0.86
N ALA A 231 10.77 -11.42 0.59
CA ALA A 231 11.33 -11.75 -0.73
C ALA A 231 10.69 -10.96 -1.90
N GLY A 232 10.61 -9.63 -1.78
CA GLY A 232 9.99 -8.76 -2.79
C GLY A 232 8.47 -8.61 -2.66
N ALA A 233 7.80 -9.53 -1.95
CA ALA A 233 6.35 -9.48 -1.73
C ALA A 233 5.98 -8.72 -0.45
N VAL A 234 4.76 -8.18 -0.43
CA VAL A 234 4.10 -7.77 0.82
C VAL A 234 3.17 -8.90 1.27
N VAL A 235 3.33 -9.33 2.51
CA VAL A 235 2.55 -10.40 3.12
C VAL A 235 1.57 -9.79 4.12
N SER A 236 0.30 -10.16 4.02
CA SER A 236 -0.76 -9.78 4.96
C SER A 236 -1.28 -11.03 5.66
N GLU A 237 -1.18 -11.09 6.98
CA GLU A 237 -1.73 -12.16 7.80
C GLU A 237 -2.91 -11.64 8.61
N VAL A 238 -4.08 -12.26 8.43
CA VAL A 238 -5.31 -11.94 9.17
C VAL A 238 -5.56 -12.99 10.24
N ARG A 239 -5.70 -12.55 11.49
CA ARG A 239 -6.07 -13.36 12.63
C ARG A 239 -7.39 -12.89 13.25
N ASP A 240 -8.13 -13.83 13.82
CA ASP A 240 -9.33 -13.54 14.61
C ASP A 240 -8.98 -13.09 16.04
N GLY A 241 -10.01 -12.83 16.86
CA GLY A 241 -9.87 -12.43 18.26
C GLY A 241 -9.25 -13.50 19.17
N ALA A 242 -9.24 -14.77 18.75
CA ALA A 242 -8.58 -15.87 19.44
C ALA A 242 -7.12 -16.06 18.99
N GLY A 243 -6.67 -15.29 18.00
CA GLY A 243 -5.32 -15.38 17.44
C GLY A 243 -5.14 -16.49 16.39
N LEU A 244 -6.22 -17.14 15.96
CA LEU A 244 -6.20 -18.15 14.90
C LEU A 244 -6.06 -17.46 13.54
N ARG A 245 -5.23 -18.02 12.67
CA ARG A 245 -5.01 -17.48 11.31
C ARG A 245 -6.22 -17.77 10.43
N VAL A 246 -6.90 -16.70 10.03
CA VAL A 246 -8.06 -16.74 9.13
C VAL A 246 -7.61 -16.71 7.68
N GLN A 247 -6.57 -15.94 7.38
CA GLN A 247 -6.11 -15.72 6.02
C GLN A 247 -4.63 -15.35 5.98
N LEU A 248 -3.90 -15.84 4.98
CA LEU A 248 -2.56 -15.37 4.63
C LEU A 248 -2.58 -14.93 3.17
N ARG A 249 -2.17 -13.70 2.88
CA ARG A 249 -2.09 -13.14 1.53
C ARG A 249 -0.68 -12.70 1.20
N ARG A 250 -0.24 -12.92 -0.04
CA ARG A 250 1.03 -12.44 -0.59
C ARG A 250 0.78 -11.70 -1.90
N ASN A 251 1.18 -10.44 -1.95
CA ASN A 251 1.05 -9.58 -3.12
C ASN A 251 2.43 -9.31 -3.71
N THR A 252 2.60 -9.56 -5.01
CA THR A 252 3.87 -9.40 -5.73
C THR A 252 3.63 -8.82 -7.11
N GLY A 253 4.41 -7.81 -7.50
CA GLY A 253 4.41 -7.30 -8.88
C GLY A 253 5.43 -8.01 -9.77
N LEU A 254 5.05 -8.27 -11.03
CA LEU A 254 5.88 -8.90 -12.04
C LEU A 254 6.38 -7.89 -13.09
N THR A 255 7.35 -8.31 -13.90
CA THR A 255 8.02 -7.48 -14.92
C THR A 255 7.11 -7.05 -16.08
N ASP A 256 6.00 -7.73 -16.30
CA ASP A 256 5.04 -7.45 -17.37
C ASP A 256 3.94 -6.47 -16.95
N GLY A 257 4.01 -5.92 -15.73
CA GLY A 257 2.95 -5.10 -15.14
C GLY A 257 1.93 -5.91 -14.37
N SER A 258 1.95 -7.24 -14.45
CA SER A 258 0.97 -8.06 -13.75
C SER A 258 1.21 -8.06 -12.24
N ILE A 259 0.10 -8.14 -11.50
CA ILE A 259 0.09 -8.26 -10.04
C ILE A 259 -0.41 -9.65 -9.70
N VAL A 260 0.34 -10.36 -8.88
CA VAL A 260 -0.01 -11.69 -8.38
C VAL A 260 -0.42 -11.57 -6.92
N SER A 261 -1.61 -12.05 -6.60
CA SER A 261 -2.14 -12.17 -5.25
C SER A 261 -2.42 -13.63 -4.92
N TYR A 262 -1.57 -14.22 -4.09
CA TYR A 262 -1.79 -15.54 -3.51
C TYR A 262 -2.48 -15.40 -2.16
N THR A 263 -3.60 -16.08 -1.96
CA THR A 263 -4.36 -16.10 -0.71
C THR A 263 -4.52 -17.55 -0.25
N GLN A 264 -4.17 -17.85 1.00
CA GLN A 264 -4.44 -19.09 1.70
C GLN A 264 -5.45 -18.84 2.82
N PHE A 265 -6.45 -19.70 2.95
CA PHE A 265 -7.54 -19.60 3.93
C PHE A 265 -7.31 -20.54 5.12
N ALA A 266 -8.14 -20.40 6.15
CA ALA A 266 -8.07 -21.20 7.37
C ALA A 266 -8.27 -22.72 7.13
N ASP A 267 -9.09 -23.09 6.14
CA ASP A 267 -9.37 -24.47 5.76
C ASP A 267 -8.27 -25.10 4.88
N SER A 268 -7.11 -24.44 4.78
CA SER A 268 -5.97 -24.75 3.91
C SER A 268 -6.23 -24.62 2.41
N SER A 269 -7.45 -24.25 1.99
CA SER A 269 -7.69 -23.89 0.60
C SER A 269 -6.90 -22.65 0.22
N TRP A 270 -6.57 -22.56 -1.07
CA TRP A 270 -5.79 -21.46 -1.59
C TRP A 270 -6.31 -21.00 -2.95
N ARG A 271 -6.02 -19.74 -3.24
CA ARG A 271 -6.36 -19.06 -4.49
C ARG A 271 -5.21 -18.17 -4.90
N ASN A 272 -4.80 -18.24 -6.16
CA ASN A 272 -3.82 -17.38 -6.76
C ASN A 272 -4.47 -16.61 -7.92
N VAL A 273 -4.39 -15.29 -7.88
CA VAL A 273 -4.96 -14.39 -8.89
C VAL A 273 -3.84 -13.58 -9.51
N ARG A 274 -3.65 -13.70 -10.83
CA ARG A 274 -2.80 -12.81 -11.61
C ARG A 274 -3.68 -11.86 -12.41
N THR A 275 -3.46 -10.56 -12.25
CA THR A 275 -4.21 -9.52 -12.97
C THR A 275 -3.25 -8.61 -13.75
N VAL A 276 -3.59 -8.29 -14.99
CA VAL A 276 -2.82 -7.37 -15.85
C VAL A 276 -3.75 -6.59 -16.78
N GLY A 277 -3.49 -5.30 -16.94
CA GLY A 277 -4.16 -4.50 -17.97
C GLY A 277 -3.52 -4.68 -19.34
N ARG A 278 -4.34 -4.66 -20.39
CA ARG A 278 -3.90 -4.79 -21.78
C ARG A 278 -4.15 -3.49 -22.57
N ALA A 279 -3.41 -3.33 -23.66
CA ALA A 279 -3.49 -2.18 -24.55
C ALA A 279 -4.87 -1.98 -25.19
N ASP A 280 -5.60 -3.07 -25.42
CA ASP A 280 -6.97 -3.07 -25.95
C ASP A 280 -8.02 -2.57 -24.94
N GLY A 281 -7.59 -2.17 -23.74
CA GLY A 281 -8.47 -1.70 -22.69
C GLY A 281 -9.05 -2.82 -21.83
N SER A 282 -8.77 -4.09 -22.11
CA SER A 282 -9.22 -5.23 -21.33
C SER A 282 -8.34 -5.47 -20.09
N VAL A 283 -8.90 -6.10 -19.07
CA VAL A 283 -8.15 -6.58 -17.91
C VAL A 283 -8.12 -8.10 -17.98
N PHE A 284 -6.93 -8.65 -18.20
CA PHE A 284 -6.73 -10.09 -18.14
C PHE A 284 -6.58 -10.54 -16.68
N ARG A 285 -7.25 -11.64 -16.36
CA ARG A 285 -7.23 -12.24 -15.04
C ARG A 285 -7.12 -13.75 -15.17
N ASP A 286 -6.12 -14.31 -14.53
CA ASP A 286 -5.93 -15.74 -14.39
C ASP A 286 -6.13 -16.12 -12.92
N VAL A 287 -7.00 -17.10 -12.67
CA VAL A 287 -7.36 -17.56 -11.32
C VAL A 287 -7.10 -19.05 -11.24
N THR A 288 -6.18 -19.42 -10.35
CA THR A 288 -5.94 -20.82 -9.98
C THR A 288 -6.29 -21.01 -8.51
N SER A 289 -6.81 -22.17 -8.14
CA SER A 289 -7.19 -22.47 -6.77
C SER A 289 -7.05 -23.95 -6.48
N GLY A 290 -6.90 -24.28 -5.21
CA GLY A 290 -6.79 -25.66 -4.75
C GLY A 290 -7.11 -25.80 -3.28
N ARG A 291 -6.95 -27.04 -2.79
CA ARG A 291 -7.15 -27.42 -1.39
C ARG A 291 -5.96 -28.23 -0.91
#